data_AF-A0A661JQR1-F1
#
_entry.id   AF-A0A661JQR1-F1
#
_cell.length_a   1.000
_cell.length_b   1.000
_cell.length_c   1.000
_cell.angle_alpha   90.00
_cell.angle_beta   90.00
_cell.angle_gamma   90.00
#
_symmetry.space_group_name_H-M   'P 1'
#
loop_
_entity.id
_entity.type
_entity.pdbx_description
1 polymer ?
#
loop_
_entity_poly.entity_id
_entity_poly.type
_entity_poly.pdbx_seq_one_letter_code
_entity_poly.pdbx_strand_id
1 'polypeptide(L)'
;RTEEDLQLLEHLVYLSETGEPGIDYIKHNVDFHRVLGKASQNPFYAVIINSIMDFTENFILTIKPVKEVIHERTIHREIYEAILKRDGDQARAKAIEHTINITKQMKRLEKLYLNLLNAKLEADYRPYQGLLKKAQS
;
A
#
# COMPACT_ATOMS: atom_id res chain seq x y z
N ARG A 1 22.52 -6.11 -6.34
CA ARG A 1 21.92 -7.08 -5.41
C ARG A 1 22.96 -8.09 -4.96
N THR A 2 23.02 -8.31 -3.66
CA THR A 2 23.83 -9.32 -2.98
C THR A 2 23.00 -10.59 -2.76
N GLU A 3 23.60 -11.66 -2.24
CA GLU A 3 22.87 -12.87 -1.86
C GLU A 3 21.95 -12.60 -0.67
N GLU A 4 22.42 -11.79 0.27
CA GLU A 4 21.68 -11.34 1.44
C GLU A 4 20.42 -10.54 1.03
N ASP A 5 20.52 -9.70 -0.01
CA ASP A 5 19.35 -9.01 -0.56
C ASP A 5 18.29 -9.99 -1.10
N LEU A 6 18.71 -11.08 -1.75
CA LEU A 6 17.80 -12.08 -2.30
C LEU A 6 17.11 -12.90 -1.21
N GLN A 7 17.87 -13.31 -0.20
CA GLN A 7 17.32 -14.03 0.96
C GLN A 7 16.30 -13.19 1.73
N LEU A 8 16.58 -11.90 1.91
CA LEU A 8 15.65 -10.99 2.57
C LEU A 8 14.38 -10.77 1.73
N LEU A 9 14.51 -10.61 0.40
CA LEU A 9 13.36 -10.54 -0.49
C LEU A 9 12.51 -11.81 -0.42
N GLU A 10 13.12 -12.99 -0.46
CA GLU A 10 12.41 -14.27 -0.35
C GLU A 10 11.64 -14.40 0.95
N HIS A 11 12.26 -14.02 2.06
CA HIS A 11 11.61 -14.03 3.37
C HIS A 11 10.39 -13.12 3.41
N LEU A 12 10.50 -11.91 2.86
CA LEU A 12 9.39 -10.96 2.79
C LEU A 12 8.27 -11.44 1.86
N VAL A 13 8.61 -12.09 0.74
CA VAL A 13 7.61 -12.75 -0.12
C VAL A 13 6.85 -13.82 0.67
N TYR A 14 7.57 -14.70 1.38
CA TYR A 14 6.93 -15.72 2.22
C TYR A 14 5.98 -15.11 3.27
N LEU A 15 6.39 -14.04 3.94
CA LEU A 15 5.55 -13.33 4.90
C LEU A 15 4.33 -12.65 4.26
N SER A 16 4.47 -12.12 3.04
CA SER A 16 3.36 -11.53 2.28
C SER A 16 2.33 -12.57 1.81
N GLU A 17 2.76 -13.82 1.62
CA GLU A 17 1.91 -14.94 1.20
C GLU A 17 1.18 -15.55 2.40
N THR A 18 1.91 -15.80 3.49
CA THR A 18 1.45 -16.60 4.63
C THR A 18 1.01 -15.79 5.84
N GLY A 19 1.37 -14.51 5.90
CA GLY A 19 1.07 -13.64 7.04
C GLY A 19 -0.42 -13.40 7.24
N GLU A 20 -0.83 -13.36 8.51
CA GLU A 20 -2.19 -13.00 8.92
C GLU A 20 -2.49 -11.53 8.60
N PRO A 21 -3.67 -11.20 8.05
CA PRO A 21 -4.05 -9.81 7.80
C PRO A 21 -3.94 -8.95 9.07
N GLY A 22 -3.18 -7.87 8.99
CA GLY A 22 -2.93 -7.00 10.14
C GLY A 22 -1.86 -5.94 9.85
N ILE A 23 -1.40 -5.28 10.91
CA ILE A 23 -0.38 -4.24 10.82
C ILE A 23 0.93 -4.82 10.28
N ASP A 24 1.38 -5.95 10.83
CA ASP A 24 2.65 -6.56 10.44
C ASP A 24 2.60 -7.07 9.00
N TYR A 25 1.46 -7.58 8.55
CA TYR A 25 1.26 -7.93 7.15
C TYR A 25 1.48 -6.73 6.21
N ILE A 26 0.94 -5.56 6.56
CA ILE A 26 1.13 -4.34 5.77
C ILE A 26 2.61 -3.95 5.76
N LYS A 27 3.28 -3.99 6.92
CA LYS A 27 4.71 -3.71 7.04
C LYS A 27 5.55 -4.63 6.16
N HIS A 28 5.32 -5.94 6.20
CA HIS A 28 6.08 -6.89 5.38
C HIS A 28 5.90 -6.63 3.88
N ASN A 29 4.68 -6.29 3.43
CA ASN A 29 4.43 -5.93 2.03
C ASN A 29 5.16 -4.64 1.62
N VAL A 30 5.20 -3.65 2.51
CA VAL A 30 5.89 -2.38 2.29
C VAL A 30 7.41 -2.59 2.28
N ASP A 31 7.93 -3.38 3.20
CA ASP A 31 9.36 -3.68 3.33
C ASP A 31 9.91 -4.43 2.13
N PHE A 32 9.11 -5.29 1.48
CA PHE A 32 9.50 -5.90 0.21
C PHE A 32 9.94 -4.85 -0.81
N HIS A 33 9.18 -3.77 -0.97
CA HIS A 33 9.50 -2.68 -1.90
C HIS A 33 10.74 -1.90 -1.48
N ARG A 34 10.95 -1.67 -0.17
CA ARG A 34 12.15 -0.99 0.35
C ARG A 34 13.41 -1.78 0.08
N VAL A 35 13.37 -3.08 0.39
CA VAL A 35 14.48 -4.00 0.15
C VAL A 35 14.75 -4.12 -1.35
N LEU A 36 13.72 -4.21 -2.18
CA LEU A 36 13.88 -4.22 -3.63
C LEU A 36 14.56 -2.93 -4.14
N GLY A 37 14.16 -1.77 -3.61
CA GLY A 37 14.79 -0.48 -3.85
C GLY A 37 16.28 -0.49 -3.54
N LYS A 38 16.66 -0.98 -2.36
CA LYS A 38 18.06 -1.12 -1.95
C LYS A 38 18.83 -2.11 -2.85
N ALA A 39 18.24 -3.26 -3.16
CA ALA A 39 18.84 -4.31 -3.97
C ALA A 39 19.16 -3.86 -5.41
N SER A 40 18.43 -2.85 -5.91
CA SER A 40 18.67 -2.22 -7.22
C SER A 40 20.02 -1.51 -7.33
N GLN A 41 20.69 -1.20 -6.22
CA GLN A 41 21.93 -0.42 -6.16
C GLN A 41 21.79 0.99 -6.78
N ASN A 42 20.57 1.51 -6.82
CA ASN A 42 20.29 2.89 -7.22
C ASN A 42 19.83 3.70 -5.99
N PRO A 43 20.69 4.57 -5.43
CA PRO A 43 20.37 5.32 -4.21
C PRO A 43 19.21 6.31 -4.39
N PHE A 44 19.06 6.91 -5.59
CA PHE A 44 17.93 7.80 -5.87
C PHE A 44 16.61 7.02 -5.85
N TYR A 45 16.58 5.86 -6.50
CA TYR A 45 15.40 5.00 -6.49
C TYR A 45 15.06 4.52 -5.08
N ALA A 46 16.06 4.12 -4.29
CA ALA A 46 15.87 3.69 -2.90
C ALA A 46 15.25 4.80 -2.03
N VAL A 47 15.69 6.06 -2.18
CA VAL A 47 15.09 7.19 -1.46
C VAL A 47 13.63 7.42 -1.89
N ILE A 48 13.37 7.42 -3.19
CA ILE A 48 12.02 7.67 -3.72
C ILE A 48 11.05 6.57 -3.26
N ILE A 49 11.42 5.30 -3.41
CA ILE A 49 10.54 4.21 -3.02
C ILE A 49 10.27 4.23 -1.52
N ASN A 50 11.26 4.60 -0.70
CA ASN A 50 11.06 4.71 0.73
C ASN A 50 10.00 5.75 1.10
N SER A 51 10.04 6.93 0.49
CA SER A 51 9.04 7.97 0.73
C SER A 51 7.64 7.56 0.27
N ILE A 52 7.53 6.89 -0.89
CA ILE A 52 6.24 6.39 -1.39
C ILE A 52 5.67 5.33 -0.44
N MET A 53 6.54 4.47 0.09
CA MET A 53 6.19 3.41 1.02
C MET A 53 5.79 3.95 2.39
N ASP A 54 6.43 5.01 2.91
CA ASP A 54 6.03 5.68 4.14
C ASP A 54 4.60 6.24 4.02
N PHE A 55 4.30 6.90 2.91
CA PHE A 55 2.96 7.42 2.64
C PHE A 55 1.94 6.27 2.53
N THR A 56 2.27 5.24 1.75
CA THR A 56 1.38 4.13 1.46
C THR A 56 1.03 3.35 2.73
N GLU A 57 2.01 3.05 3.58
CA GLU A 57 1.80 2.39 4.86
C GLU A 57 0.83 3.20 5.75
N ASN A 58 1.12 4.48 5.96
CA ASN A 58 0.30 5.35 6.79
C ASN A 58 -1.13 5.50 6.26
N PHE A 59 -1.27 5.69 4.95
CA PHE A 59 -2.58 5.79 4.30
C PHE A 59 -3.41 4.52 4.51
N ILE A 60 -2.82 3.35 4.27
CA ILE A 60 -3.49 2.07 4.44
C ILE A 60 -3.87 1.86 5.90
N LEU A 61 -2.95 2.04 6.85
CA LEU A 61 -3.21 1.84 8.27
C LEU A 61 -4.30 2.77 8.82
N THR A 62 -4.44 3.97 8.25
CA THR A 62 -5.43 4.94 8.69
C THR A 62 -6.84 4.64 8.18
N ILE A 63 -6.97 4.18 6.93
CA ILE A 63 -8.26 4.15 6.23
C ILE A 63 -8.82 2.73 6.11
N LYS A 64 -7.94 1.73 6.02
CA LYS A 64 -8.33 0.36 5.69
C LYS A 64 -9.12 -0.29 6.83
N PRO A 65 -10.26 -0.94 6.54
CA PRO A 65 -10.94 -1.80 7.51
C PRO A 65 -10.01 -2.91 8.04
N VAL A 66 -10.04 -3.15 9.35
CA VAL A 66 -9.05 -3.98 10.09
C VAL A 66 -8.74 -5.31 9.42
N LYS A 67 -9.76 -6.03 8.94
CA LYS A 67 -9.64 -7.39 8.38
C LYS A 67 -9.58 -7.47 6.86
N GLU A 68 -9.65 -6.34 6.17
CA GLU A 68 -9.61 -6.37 4.72
C GLU A 68 -8.21 -6.75 4.23
N VAL A 69 -8.10 -7.38 3.07
CA VAL A 69 -6.81 -7.55 2.38
C VAL A 69 -6.94 -6.79 1.07
N ILE A 70 -6.07 -5.80 0.88
CA ILE A 70 -6.10 -4.93 -0.31
C ILE A 70 -4.97 -5.27 -1.29
N HIS A 71 -4.10 -6.21 -0.94
CA HIS A 71 -2.93 -6.58 -1.70
C HIS A 71 -3.04 -8.04 -2.14
N GLU A 72 -2.72 -8.32 -3.40
CA GLU A 72 -2.66 -9.68 -3.91
C GLU A 72 -1.47 -10.42 -3.31
N ARG A 73 -1.69 -11.63 -2.80
CA ARG A 73 -0.69 -12.35 -2.00
C ARG A 73 0.47 -12.92 -2.82
N THR A 74 0.26 -13.22 -4.10
CA THR A 74 1.24 -13.95 -4.93
C THR A 74 2.09 -13.04 -5.81
N ILE A 75 1.71 -11.78 -6.02
CA ILE A 75 2.36 -10.95 -7.03
C ILE A 75 3.81 -10.60 -6.69
N HIS A 76 4.16 -10.52 -5.39
CA HIS A 76 5.55 -10.33 -4.96
C HIS A 76 6.41 -11.55 -5.30
N ARG A 77 5.87 -12.77 -5.23
CA ARG A 77 6.55 -13.99 -5.67
C ARG A 77 6.88 -13.95 -7.16
N GLU A 78 5.91 -13.56 -7.99
CA GLU A 78 6.11 -13.47 -9.43
C GLU A 78 7.20 -12.47 -9.80
N ILE A 79 7.25 -11.32 -9.13
CA ILE A 79 8.31 -10.31 -9.28
C ILE A 79 9.66 -10.89 -8.83
N TYR A 80 9.70 -11.53 -7.65
CA TYR A 80 10.92 -12.12 -7.10
C TYR A 80 11.50 -13.21 -8.02
N GLU A 81 10.66 -14.10 -8.55
CA GLU A 81 11.10 -15.15 -9.47
C GLU A 81 11.67 -14.59 -10.78
N ALA A 82 11.07 -13.53 -11.33
CA ALA A 82 11.62 -12.86 -12.50
C ALA A 82 13.00 -12.24 -12.19
N ILE A 83 13.15 -11.63 -11.01
CA ILE A 83 14.44 -11.09 -10.54
C ILE A 83 15.48 -12.21 -10.42
N LEU A 84 15.14 -13.35 -9.80
CA LEU A 84 16.02 -14.51 -9.67
C LEU A 84 16.52 -15.01 -11.03
N LYS A 85 15.61 -15.14 -11.99
CA LYS A 85 15.90 -15.55 -13.38
C LYS A 85 16.68 -14.50 -14.18
N ARG A 86 16.93 -13.32 -13.60
CA ARG A 86 17.53 -12.15 -14.27
C ARG A 86 16.70 -11.64 -15.46
N ASP A 87 15.40 -11.89 -15.44
CA ASP A 87 14.47 -11.46 -16.48
C ASP A 87 13.90 -10.08 -16.13
N GLY A 88 14.59 -9.05 -16.61
CA GLY A 88 14.22 -7.66 -16.34
C GLY A 88 12.89 -7.25 -16.96
N ASP A 89 12.56 -7.78 -18.13
CA ASP A 89 11.32 -7.45 -18.84
C ASP A 89 10.10 -8.06 -18.13
N GLN A 90 10.21 -9.32 -17.71
CA GLN A 90 9.18 -9.97 -16.92
C GLN A 90 9.01 -9.30 -15.55
N ALA A 91 10.11 -8.97 -14.86
CA ALA A 91 10.05 -8.27 -13.58
C ALA A 91 9.35 -6.92 -13.71
N ARG A 92 9.65 -6.17 -14.78
CA ARG A 92 8.99 -4.90 -15.09
C ARG A 92 7.50 -5.09 -15.38
N ALA A 93 7.14 -6.07 -16.21
CA ALA A 93 5.76 -6.35 -16.56
C ALA A 93 4.92 -6.65 -15.30
N LYS A 94 5.44 -7.51 -14.41
CA LYS A 94 4.79 -7.86 -13.15
C LYS A 94 4.72 -6.71 -12.15
N ALA A 95 5.74 -5.86 -12.08
CA ALA A 95 5.69 -4.65 -11.26
C ALA A 95 4.64 -3.63 -11.76
N ILE A 96 4.44 -3.51 -13.08
CA ILE A 96 3.41 -2.64 -13.66
C ILE A 96 2.01 -3.19 -13.37
N GLU A 97 1.80 -4.49 -13.58
CA GLU A 97 0.55 -5.18 -13.23
C GLU A 97 0.19 -4.94 -11.76
N HIS A 98 1.16 -5.15 -10.87
CA HIS A 98 1.03 -4.88 -9.44
C HIS A 98 0.60 -3.44 -9.15
N THR A 99 1.30 -2.47 -9.75
CA THR A 99 1.00 -1.05 -9.56
C THR A 99 -0.42 -0.69 -10.00
N ILE A 100 -0.89 -1.25 -11.12
CA ILE A 100 -2.25 -1.04 -11.61
C ILE A 100 -3.28 -1.60 -10.62
N ASN A 101 -3.05 -2.81 -10.11
CA ASN A 101 -3.94 -3.46 -9.16
C ASN A 101 -4.02 -2.67 -7.85
N ILE A 102 -2.88 -2.27 -7.28
CA ILE A 102 -2.88 -1.49 -6.03
C ILE A 102 -3.48 -0.10 -6.21
N THR A 103 -3.28 0.55 -7.36
CA THR A 103 -3.87 1.85 -7.67
C THR A 103 -5.41 1.80 -7.62
N LYS A 104 -6.02 0.72 -8.13
CA LYS A 104 -7.48 0.53 -8.05
C LYS A 104 -7.95 0.44 -6.59
N GLN A 105 -7.20 -0.28 -5.75
CA GLN A 105 -7.52 -0.46 -4.33
C GLN A 105 -7.35 0.85 -3.55
N MET A 106 -6.29 1.60 -3.82
CA MET A 106 -6.04 2.91 -3.20
C MET A 106 -7.15 3.91 -3.54
N LYS A 107 -7.57 4.00 -4.82
CA LYS A 107 -8.71 4.84 -5.23
C LYS A 107 -10.02 4.46 -4.52
N ARG A 108 -10.24 3.17 -4.26
CA ARG A 108 -11.41 2.70 -3.53
C ARG A 108 -11.36 3.13 -2.06
N LEU A 109 -10.20 2.99 -1.40
CA LEU A 109 -9.98 3.44 -0.03
C LEU A 109 -10.13 4.96 0.11
N GLU A 110 -9.60 5.73 -0.84
CA GLU A 110 -9.77 7.18 -0.90
C GLU A 110 -11.26 7.56 -0.93
N LYS A 111 -12.05 6.94 -1.82
CA LYS A 111 -13.50 7.18 -1.89
C LYS A 111 -14.20 6.82 -0.57
N LEU A 112 -13.81 5.71 0.05
CA LEU A 112 -14.35 5.31 1.36
C LEU A 112 -14.06 6.38 2.42
N TYR A 113 -12.82 6.87 2.48
CA TYR A 113 -12.42 7.92 3.40
C TYR A 113 -13.23 9.21 3.19
N LEU A 114 -13.35 9.68 1.93
CA LEU A 114 -14.11 10.90 1.62
C LEU A 114 -15.59 10.77 1.98
N ASN A 115 -16.19 9.59 1.75
CA ASN A 115 -17.58 9.34 2.15
C ASN A 115 -17.76 9.39 3.67
N LEU A 116 -16.84 8.78 4.43
CA LEU A 116 -16.87 8.81 5.89
C LEU A 116 -16.66 10.22 6.43
N LEU A 117 -15.74 10.98 5.84
CA LEU A 117 -15.48 12.36 6.21
C LEU A 117 -16.72 13.24 5.96
N ASN A 118 -17.34 13.12 4.78
CA ASN A 118 -18.55 13.87 4.45
C ASN A 118 -19.71 13.53 5.40
N ALA A 119 -19.94 12.24 5.68
CA ALA A 119 -20.98 11.82 6.62
C ALA A 119 -20.75 12.38 8.04
N LYS A 120 -19.49 12.41 8.49
CA LYS A 120 -19.13 13.01 9.78
C LYS A 120 -19.38 14.51 9.79
N LEU A 121 -18.96 15.23 8.75
CA LEU A 121 -19.23 16.66 8.61
C LEU A 121 -20.74 16.94 8.62
N GLU A 122 -21.54 16.21 7.85
CA GLU A 122 -22.99 16.37 7.87
C GLU A 122 -23.58 16.14 9.26
N ALA A 123 -23.14 15.12 9.99
CA ALA A 123 -23.58 14.83 11.35
C ALA A 123 -23.20 15.95 12.34
N ASP A 124 -21.97 16.45 12.26
CA ASP A 124 -21.44 17.47 13.17
C ASP A 124 -22.07 18.86 12.92
N TYR A 125 -22.41 19.19 11.65
CA TYR A 125 -22.95 20.50 11.28
C TYR A 125 -24.50 20.57 11.20
N ARG A 126 -25.21 19.45 11.07
CA ARG A 126 -26.70 19.40 11.08
C ARG A 126 -27.35 20.14 12.26
N PRO A 127 -26.86 20.00 13.50
CA PRO A 127 -27.46 20.66 14.66
C PRO A 127 -27.43 22.20 14.57
N TYR A 128 -26.42 22.76 13.90
CA TYR A 128 -26.23 24.21 13.79
C TYR A 128 -27.01 24.85 12.65
N GLN A 129 -27.35 24.10 11.59
CA GLN A 129 -28.17 24.61 10.50
C GLN A 129 -29.60 24.98 10.95
N GLY A 130 -30.16 24.27 11.93
CA GLY A 130 -31.45 24.60 12.53
C GLY A 130 -31.42 25.87 13.39
N LEU A 131 -30.29 26.14 14.05
CA LEU A 131 -30.08 27.34 14.85
C LEU A 131 -29.91 28.58 13.97
N LEU A 132 -29.16 28.47 12.87
CA LEU A 132 -28.98 29.57 11.91
C LEU A 132 -30.29 29.98 11.22
N LYS A 133 -31.16 29.02 10.88
CA LYS A 133 -32.48 29.31 10.30
C LYS A 133 -33.42 30.02 11.28
N LYS A 134 -33.37 29.69 12.58
CA LYS A 134 -34.14 30.38 13.63
C LYS A 134 -33.61 31.77 13.96
N ALA A 135 -32.32 32.03 13.76
CA ALA A 135 -31.71 33.34 13.97
C ALA A 135 -31.95 34.32 12.81
N GLN A 136 -32.42 33.81 11.66
CA GLN A 136 -32.73 34.59 10.45
C GLN A 136 -34.24 34.83 10.25
N SER A 137 -35.08 34.31 11.15
CA SER A 137 -36.55 34.49 11.19
C SER A 137 -36.95 35.38 12.35
#